data_AF-A0A3Q2HHU2-F1
#
_entry.id   AF-A0A3Q2HHU2-F1
#
_cell.length_a   1.000
_cell.length_b   1.000
_cell.length_c   1.000
_cell.angle_alpha   90.00
_cell.angle_beta   90.00
_cell.angle_gamma   90.00
#
_symmetry.space_group_name_H-M   'P 1'
#
loop_
_entity.id
_entity.type
_entity.pdbx_description
1 polymer ?
#
loop_
_entity_poly.entity_id
_entity_poly.type
_entity_poly.pdbx_seq_one_letter_code
_entity_poly.pdbx_strand_id
1 'polypeptide(L)'
;MAPRECAGHPPPPPLQAWVWPGKMLAMGALAGFWVLSLLTYGYLSWGQGLEDEEEAAFRAQAGERPEPSTASTSQPHLIFILADDQGFRDVGYHGSEIKTPTLDKLAAEGVKLENYYVQPICTPSRSQFITGK
;
A
#
# COMPACT_ATOMS: atom_id res chain seq x y z
N MET A 1 -5.20 62.68 58.20
CA MET A 1 -4.93 61.79 59.35
C MET A 1 -4.02 60.68 58.86
N ALA A 2 -2.73 60.66 59.24
CA ALA A 2 -1.84 59.51 59.01
C ALA A 2 -2.10 58.42 60.08
N PRO A 3 -1.65 57.15 59.94
CA PRO A 3 -0.25 56.70 60.22
C PRO A 3 0.22 55.56 59.26
N ARG A 4 1.42 54.94 59.31
CA ARG A 4 2.76 55.15 59.93
C ARG A 4 3.81 54.31 59.16
N GLU A 5 5.10 54.49 59.45
CA GLU A 5 6.19 53.60 59.03
C GLU A 5 6.38 52.40 59.99
N CYS A 6 6.93 51.28 59.49
CA CYS A 6 7.66 50.28 60.30
C CYS A 6 8.85 49.73 59.49
N ALA A 7 10.02 49.62 60.13
CA ALA A 7 11.26 49.17 59.50
C ALA A 7 11.77 47.85 60.11
N GLY A 8 12.41 47.02 59.27
CA GLY A 8 13.56 46.18 59.69
C GLY A 8 13.33 44.69 59.97
N HIS A 9 13.82 43.84 59.05
CA HIS A 9 14.51 42.59 59.42
C HIS A 9 15.52 42.23 58.31
N PRO A 10 16.76 41.79 58.62
CA PRO A 10 17.73 41.38 57.60
C PRO A 10 17.39 39.99 57.02
N PRO A 11 17.67 39.73 55.73
CA PRO A 11 17.31 38.48 55.07
C PRO A 11 18.22 37.30 55.47
N PRO A 12 17.70 36.05 55.45
CA PRO A 12 18.51 34.84 55.66
C PRO A 12 19.46 34.57 54.47
N PRO A 13 20.55 33.80 54.68
CA PRO A 13 21.50 33.46 53.62
C PRO A 13 20.85 32.58 52.52
N PRO A 14 21.29 32.70 51.25
CA PRO A 14 20.64 32.03 50.13
C PRO A 14 20.84 30.51 50.13
N LEU A 15 19.79 29.78 49.74
CA LEU A 15 19.70 28.31 49.69
C LEU A 15 20.60 27.61 48.64
N GLN A 16 21.62 28.28 48.11
CA GLN A 16 22.34 27.85 46.90
C GLN A 16 23.54 26.92 47.15
N ALA A 17 23.88 26.61 48.41
CA ALA A 17 25.09 25.86 48.75
C ALA A 17 25.06 24.35 48.40
N TRP A 18 23.92 23.79 48.00
CA TRP A 18 23.73 22.34 47.77
C TRP A 18 23.63 21.92 46.29
N VAL A 19 23.92 22.81 45.34
CA VAL A 19 23.85 22.52 43.90
C VAL A 19 25.24 22.66 43.25
N TRP A 20 26.10 21.65 43.41
CA TRP A 20 27.39 21.60 42.71
C TRP A 20 27.22 21.12 41.26
N PRO A 21 27.56 21.93 40.24
CA PRO A 21 27.09 21.72 38.87
C PRO A 21 27.69 20.49 38.17
N GLY A 22 28.94 20.11 38.50
CA GLY A 22 29.68 19.08 37.76
C GLY A 22 29.10 17.66 37.84
N LYS A 23 28.50 17.27 38.98
CA LYS A 23 27.93 15.91 39.15
C LYS A 23 26.55 15.76 38.51
N MET A 24 25.75 16.83 38.48
CA MET A 24 24.45 16.86 37.79
C MET A 24 24.61 16.66 36.27
N LEU A 25 25.62 17.29 35.67
CA LEU A 25 25.83 17.28 34.22
C LEU A 25 26.20 15.89 33.68
N ALA A 26 27.10 15.17 34.38
CA ALA A 26 27.61 13.88 33.93
C ALA A 26 26.57 12.74 34.01
N MET A 27 25.71 12.75 35.04
CA MET A 27 24.61 11.78 35.14
C MET A 27 23.51 12.05 34.11
N GLY A 28 23.22 13.33 33.82
CA GLY A 28 22.26 13.72 32.79
C GLY A 28 22.66 13.25 31.38
N ALA A 29 23.94 13.30 31.03
CA ALA A 29 24.43 12.89 29.71
C ALA A 29 24.23 11.39 29.42
N LEU A 30 24.54 10.52 30.38
CA LEU A 30 24.38 9.06 30.22
C LEU A 30 22.91 8.64 30.23
N ALA A 31 22.07 9.25 31.07
CA ALA A 31 20.64 9.03 31.05
C ALA A 31 20.00 9.51 29.73
N GLY A 32 20.41 10.68 29.24
CA GLY A 32 19.95 11.23 27.96
C GLY A 32 20.28 10.34 26.77
N PHE A 33 21.50 9.78 26.71
CA PHE A 33 21.89 8.87 25.63
C PHE A 33 21.10 7.55 25.64
N TRP A 34 20.85 6.97 26.83
CA TRP A 34 20.01 5.77 26.96
C TRP A 34 18.55 6.03 26.56
N VAL A 35 17.96 7.14 27.01
CA VAL A 35 16.59 7.52 26.63
C VAL A 35 16.49 7.78 25.13
N LEU A 36 17.45 8.50 24.53
CA LEU A 36 17.47 8.76 23.10
C LEU A 36 17.64 7.47 22.28
N SER A 37 18.49 6.55 22.71
CA SER A 37 18.67 5.24 22.07
C SER A 37 17.39 4.41 22.11
N LEU A 38 16.74 4.29 23.28
CA LEU A 38 15.48 3.55 23.43
C LEU A 38 14.32 4.18 22.65
N LEU A 39 14.23 5.52 22.61
CA LEU A 39 13.24 6.23 21.79
C LEU A 39 13.50 6.06 20.29
N THR A 40 14.77 6.03 19.86
CA THR A 40 15.13 5.84 18.44
C THR A 40 14.84 4.41 18.00
N TYR A 41 15.21 3.41 18.81
CA TYR A 41 14.92 2.01 18.53
C TYR A 41 13.41 1.71 18.59
N GLY A 42 12.70 2.32 19.55
CA GLY A 42 11.24 2.27 19.62
C GLY A 42 10.58 2.90 18.39
N TYR A 43 11.05 4.05 17.92
CA TYR A 43 10.51 4.71 16.72
C TYR A 43 10.78 3.90 15.43
N LEU A 44 11.99 3.37 15.27
CA LEU A 44 12.34 2.51 14.12
C LEU A 44 11.56 1.18 14.13
N SER A 45 11.42 0.54 15.29
CA SER A 45 10.66 -0.69 15.44
C SER A 45 9.14 -0.48 15.30
N TRP A 46 8.63 0.71 15.66
CA TRP A 46 7.21 1.05 15.51
C TRP A 46 6.82 1.23 14.04
N GLY A 47 7.73 1.72 13.19
CA GLY A 47 7.52 1.78 11.75
C GLY A 47 7.32 0.40 11.12
N GLN A 48 8.29 -0.51 11.31
CA GLN A 48 8.25 -1.83 10.68
C GLN A 48 7.10 -2.71 11.17
N GLY A 49 6.76 -2.67 12.46
CA GLY A 49 5.68 -3.48 13.01
C GLY A 49 4.29 -3.12 12.47
N LEU A 50 4.06 -1.85 12.13
CA LEU A 50 2.80 -1.42 11.50
C LEU A 50 2.73 -1.83 10.03
N GLU A 51 3.82 -1.73 9.28
CA GLU A 51 3.85 -2.11 7.86
C GLU A 51 3.69 -3.63 7.68
N ASP A 52 4.34 -4.44 8.51
CA ASP A 52 4.22 -5.91 8.47
C ASP A 52 2.82 -6.39 8.92
N GLU A 53 2.20 -5.76 9.93
CA GLU A 53 0.84 -6.09 10.36
C GLU A 53 -0.23 -5.54 9.39
N GLU A 54 -0.03 -4.37 8.78
CA GLU A 54 -0.92 -3.88 7.70
C GLU A 54 -0.81 -4.75 6.44
N GLU A 55 0.38 -5.18 6.00
CA GLU A 55 0.47 -6.07 4.83
C GLU A 55 -0.08 -7.48 5.14
N ALA A 56 0.15 -8.00 6.35
CA ALA A 56 -0.45 -9.26 6.80
C ALA A 56 -1.98 -9.18 6.90
N ALA A 57 -2.53 -8.08 7.43
CA ALA A 57 -3.97 -7.83 7.45
C ALA A 57 -4.54 -7.64 6.03
N PHE A 58 -3.85 -6.88 5.17
CA PHE A 58 -4.20 -6.67 3.77
C PHE A 58 -4.25 -7.99 2.98
N ARG A 59 -3.30 -8.90 3.20
CA ARG A 59 -3.28 -10.23 2.57
C ARG A 59 -4.22 -11.25 3.22
N ALA A 60 -4.48 -11.16 4.53
CA ALA A 60 -5.47 -12.01 5.20
C ALA A 60 -6.91 -11.60 4.84
N GLN A 61 -7.15 -10.32 4.58
CA GLN A 61 -8.40 -9.79 4.05
C GLN A 61 -8.47 -9.93 2.52
N ALA A 62 -7.36 -10.19 1.81
CA ALA A 62 -7.35 -10.62 0.40
C ALA A 62 -7.83 -12.08 0.19
N GLY A 63 -8.57 -12.65 1.16
CA GLY A 63 -9.60 -13.64 0.88
C GLY A 63 -10.78 -13.06 0.08
N GLU A 64 -10.94 -11.74 0.07
CA GLU A 64 -11.93 -11.04 -0.74
C GLU A 64 -11.50 -11.00 -2.21
N ARG A 65 -12.22 -11.77 -3.03
CA ARG A 65 -12.45 -11.38 -4.43
C ARG A 65 -13.05 -9.96 -4.41
N PRO A 66 -12.57 -8.98 -5.20
CA PRO A 66 -13.02 -7.61 -5.08
C PRO A 66 -14.54 -7.52 -5.25
N GLU A 67 -15.23 -7.19 -4.16
CA GLU A 67 -16.67 -6.94 -4.16
C GLU A 67 -16.98 -5.79 -5.13
N PRO A 68 -18.03 -5.92 -5.96
CA PRO A 68 -18.30 -4.96 -7.03
C PRO A 68 -18.70 -3.60 -6.46
N SER A 69 -17.72 -2.68 -6.40
CA SER A 69 -17.90 -1.33 -5.90
C SER A 69 -19.02 -0.59 -6.65
N THR A 70 -20.09 -0.28 -5.93
CA THR A 70 -21.29 0.33 -6.47
C THR A 70 -21.14 1.83 -6.67
N ALA A 71 -21.49 2.28 -7.89
CA ALA A 71 -21.83 3.67 -8.21
C ALA A 71 -20.71 4.74 -8.22
N SER A 72 -19.51 4.39 -8.69
CA SER A 72 -18.95 5.22 -9.77
C SER A 72 -19.64 4.83 -11.09
N THR A 73 -19.47 5.59 -12.18
CA THR A 73 -19.65 5.00 -13.52
C THR A 73 -18.53 3.99 -13.72
N SER A 74 -18.75 2.79 -13.20
CA SER A 74 -17.72 1.76 -13.03
C SER A 74 -17.03 1.53 -14.36
N GLN A 75 -15.74 1.88 -14.43
CA GLN A 75 -14.98 1.75 -15.67
C GLN A 75 -14.98 0.27 -16.06
N PRO A 76 -15.45 -0.09 -17.26
CA PRO A 76 -15.56 -1.49 -17.64
C PRO A 76 -14.16 -2.11 -17.64
N HIS A 77 -13.99 -3.20 -16.89
CA HIS A 77 -12.75 -3.96 -16.90
C HIS A 77 -12.60 -4.64 -18.27
N LEU A 78 -11.60 -4.22 -19.03
CA LEU A 78 -11.26 -4.80 -20.33
C LEU A 78 -10.31 -5.97 -20.13
N ILE A 79 -10.81 -7.19 -20.33
CA ILE A 79 -10.01 -8.42 -20.30
C ILE A 79 -9.84 -8.91 -21.73
N PHE A 80 -8.59 -8.99 -22.19
CA PHE A 80 -8.28 -9.55 -23.51
C PHE A 80 -7.66 -10.94 -23.36
N ILE A 81 -8.26 -11.94 -24.01
CA ILE A 81 -7.79 -13.32 -24.03
C ILE A 81 -7.24 -13.60 -25.43
N LEU A 82 -5.92 -13.80 -25.53
CA LEU A 82 -5.24 -14.14 -26.79
C LEU A 82 -4.76 -15.58 -26.73
N ALA A 83 -5.25 -16.42 -27.64
CA ALA A 83 -4.70 -17.75 -27.89
C ALA A 83 -3.61 -17.66 -28.97
N ASP A 84 -2.50 -18.39 -28.79
CA ASP A 84 -1.47 -18.58 -29.83
C ASP A 84 -1.83 -19.81 -30.69
N ASP A 85 -1.47 -19.78 -31.97
CA ASP A 85 -1.71 -20.85 -32.96
C ASP A 85 -3.15 -21.41 -33.08
N GLN A 86 -4.17 -20.66 -32.65
CA GLN A 86 -5.58 -21.10 -32.74
C GLN A 86 -6.12 -21.01 -34.19
N GLY A 87 -6.45 -22.17 -34.76
CA GLY A 87 -7.11 -22.29 -36.07
C GLY A 87 -8.62 -22.05 -36.02
N PHE A 88 -9.21 -21.72 -37.17
CA PHE A 88 -10.64 -21.41 -37.30
C PHE A 88 -11.54 -22.54 -36.78
N ARG A 89 -11.15 -23.81 -36.94
CA ARG A 89 -11.95 -24.99 -36.53
C ARG A 89 -11.54 -25.58 -35.17
N ASP A 90 -10.83 -24.83 -34.32
CA ASP A 90 -10.39 -25.30 -32.99
C ASP A 90 -11.39 -24.93 -31.87
N VAL A 91 -12.53 -24.33 -32.23
CA VAL A 91 -13.61 -23.92 -31.33
C VAL A 91 -14.94 -24.57 -31.70
N GLY A 92 -15.71 -24.97 -30.68
CA GLY A 92 -16.99 -25.68 -30.83
C GLY A 92 -18.01 -24.90 -31.66
N TYR A 93 -18.09 -23.58 -31.49
CA TYR A 93 -18.95 -22.70 -32.27
C TYR A 93 -18.61 -22.60 -33.78
N HIS A 94 -17.46 -23.13 -34.22
CA HIS A 94 -17.10 -23.34 -35.64
C HIS A 94 -17.11 -24.82 -36.06
N GLY A 95 -17.75 -25.70 -35.28
CA GLY A 95 -17.84 -27.13 -35.58
C GLY A 95 -16.52 -27.87 -35.40
N SER A 96 -15.79 -27.57 -34.32
CA SER A 96 -14.68 -28.38 -33.85
C SER A 96 -15.13 -29.70 -33.23
N GLU A 97 -14.25 -30.70 -33.25
CA GLU A 97 -14.38 -31.90 -32.41
C GLU A 97 -13.99 -31.61 -30.95
N ILE A 98 -13.20 -30.55 -30.71
CA ILE A 98 -12.79 -30.09 -29.38
C ILE A 98 -13.97 -29.36 -28.73
N LYS A 99 -14.38 -29.83 -27.54
CA LYS A 99 -15.46 -29.20 -26.78
C LYS A 99 -14.94 -27.98 -26.03
N THR A 100 -15.40 -26.78 -26.41
CA THR A 100 -14.99 -25.51 -25.81
C THR A 100 -16.15 -24.79 -25.12
N PRO A 101 -16.87 -25.41 -24.16
CA PRO A 101 -18.17 -24.94 -23.68
C PRO A 101 -18.15 -23.50 -23.11
N THR A 102 -17.04 -23.07 -22.52
CA THR A 102 -16.86 -21.69 -22.05
C THR A 102 -16.78 -20.69 -23.21
N LEU A 103 -16.04 -21.02 -24.28
CA LEU A 103 -15.94 -20.17 -25.47
C LEU A 103 -17.25 -20.19 -26.26
N ASP A 104 -17.91 -21.34 -26.36
CA ASP A 104 -19.19 -21.51 -27.03
C ASP A 104 -20.28 -20.67 -26.35
N LYS A 105 -20.28 -20.63 -25.00
CA LYS A 105 -21.15 -19.76 -24.21
C LYS A 105 -20.85 -18.28 -24.45
N LEU A 106 -19.58 -17.86 -24.37
CA LEU A 106 -19.17 -16.47 -24.64
C LEU A 106 -19.55 -16.02 -26.05
N ALA A 107 -19.43 -16.91 -27.04
CA ALA A 107 -19.78 -16.66 -28.43
C ALA A 107 -21.31 -16.61 -28.68
N ALA A 108 -22.11 -17.23 -27.82
CA ALA A 108 -23.58 -17.17 -27.86
C ALA A 108 -24.16 -15.95 -27.10
N GLU A 109 -23.49 -15.49 -26.03
CA GLU A 109 -23.89 -14.32 -25.24
C GLU A 109 -23.32 -13.00 -25.77
N GLY A 110 -22.27 -13.06 -26.60
CA GLY A 110 -21.55 -11.91 -27.14
C GLY A 110 -21.72 -11.68 -28.65
N VAL A 111 -20.75 -10.96 -29.24
CA VAL A 111 -20.69 -10.68 -30.68
C VAL A 111 -19.54 -11.47 -31.31
N LYS A 112 -19.83 -12.22 -32.36
CA LYS A 112 -18.83 -12.96 -33.13
C LYS A 112 -18.38 -12.15 -34.35
N LEU A 113 -17.07 -12.14 -34.60
CA LEU A 113 -16.50 -11.61 -35.84
C LEU A 113 -16.17 -12.80 -36.75
N GLU A 114 -17.00 -13.02 -37.78
CA GLU A 114 -16.85 -14.18 -38.69
C GLU A 114 -15.78 -13.95 -39.78
N ASN A 115 -15.39 -12.69 -40.02
CA ASN A 115 -14.43 -12.29 -41.05
C ASN A 115 -13.34 -11.42 -40.43
N TYR A 116 -12.30 -12.04 -39.89
CA TYR A 116 -11.10 -11.40 -39.36
C TYR A 116 -9.85 -11.99 -40.01
N TYR A 117 -8.78 -11.19 -40.08
CA TYR A 117 -7.53 -11.58 -40.72
C TYR A 117 -6.36 -11.29 -39.78
N VAL A 118 -5.37 -12.18 -39.80
CA VAL A 118 -4.14 -12.10 -39.01
C VAL A 118 -2.93 -12.38 -39.90
N GLN A 119 -1.73 -12.01 -39.44
CA GLN A 119 -0.50 -12.43 -40.11
C GLN A 119 -0.30 -13.94 -39.91
N PRO A 120 0.28 -14.66 -40.89
CA PRO A 120 0.51 -16.11 -40.81
C PRO A 120 1.65 -16.52 -39.85
N ILE A 121 2.09 -15.61 -38.96
CA ILE A 121 3.14 -15.80 -37.98
C ILE A 121 2.77 -15.02 -36.70
N CYS A 122 2.94 -15.65 -35.53
CA CYS A 122 2.53 -15.11 -34.22
C CYS A 122 3.15 -13.74 -33.92
N THR A 123 4.45 -13.55 -34.19
CA THR A 123 5.17 -12.31 -33.87
C THR A 123 4.59 -11.07 -34.56
N PRO A 124 4.51 -10.97 -35.90
CA PRO A 124 3.92 -9.80 -36.55
C PRO A 124 2.41 -9.66 -36.25
N SER A 125 1.67 -10.74 -36.01
CA SER A 125 0.27 -10.68 -35.55
C SER A 125 0.15 -10.00 -34.18
N ARG A 126 0.98 -10.39 -33.20
CA ARG A 126 1.04 -9.73 -31.88
C ARG A 126 1.53 -8.29 -31.96
N SER A 127 2.50 -7.98 -32.82
CA SER A 127 2.95 -6.59 -33.04
C SER A 127 1.82 -5.72 -33.60
N GLN A 128 1.05 -6.22 -34.57
CA GLN A 128 -0.14 -5.54 -35.09
C GLN A 128 -1.19 -5.31 -34.01
N PHE A 129 -1.49 -6.34 -33.20
CA PHE A 129 -2.45 -6.24 -32.11
C PHE A 129 -2.05 -5.19 -31.05
N ILE A 130 -0.79 -5.17 -30.62
CA ILE A 130 -0.30 -4.26 -29.56
C ILE A 130 -0.15 -2.82 -30.07
N THR A 131 0.25 -2.62 -31.33
CA THR A 131 0.61 -1.28 -31.84
C THR A 131 -0.43 -0.65 -32.77
N GLY A 132 -1.40 -1.43 -33.27
CA GLY A 132 -2.41 -0.98 -34.22
C GLY A 132 -1.87 -0.69 -35.63
N LYS A 133 -0.76 -1.33 -36.04
CA LYS A 133 -0.03 -1.07 -37.30
C LYS A 133 0.51 -2.36 -37.92
#